data_AF-A0A848Y618-F1
#
_entry.id   AF-A0A848Y618-F1
#
_cell.length_a   1.000
_cell.length_b   1.000
_cell.length_c   1.000
_cell.angle_alpha   90.00
_cell.angle_beta   90.00
_cell.angle_gamma   90.00
#
_symmetry.space_group_name_H-M   'P 1'
#
loop_
_entity.id
_entity.type
_entity.pdbx_description
1 polymer ?
#
loop_
_entity_poly.entity_id
_entity_poly.type
_entity_poly.pdbx_seq_one_letter_code
_entity_poly.pdbx_strand_id
1 'polypeptide(L)'
;MTFTFLQPEGWKPAKGYANGILAEGRMVFTGGQIGWNAAQEFETDDFAGQAAQTLQNIVDILAEAGAGPEHLVRLTWYVTDKQEYLACQRELGEAYKRIIGRHFPAMALVQVVALVED
;
A
#
# COMPACT_ATOMS: atom_id res chain seq x y z
N MET A 1 17.12 3.03 -9.04
CA MET A 1 16.73 1.64 -9.41
C MET A 1 15.97 1.68 -10.72
N THR A 2 16.08 0.65 -11.54
CA THR A 2 15.32 0.52 -12.80
C THR A 2 14.16 -0.43 -12.57
N PHE A 3 12.94 0.09 -12.59
CA PHE A 3 11.75 -0.73 -12.70
C PHE A 3 10.97 -0.30 -13.95
N THR A 4 10.23 -1.26 -14.52
CA THR A 4 9.41 -1.06 -15.71
C THR A 4 8.02 -1.59 -15.43
N PHE A 5 7.01 -0.73 -15.64
CA PHE A 5 5.62 -1.17 -15.62
C PHE A 5 5.34 -2.07 -16.82
N LEU A 6 4.78 -3.25 -16.54
CA LEU A 6 4.40 -4.23 -17.54
C LEU A 6 2.91 -4.08 -17.84
N GLN A 7 2.59 -3.69 -19.07
CA GLN A 7 1.22 -3.54 -19.57
C GLN A 7 1.12 -4.31 -20.90
N PRO A 8 0.38 -5.43 -20.96
CA PRO A 8 0.16 -6.15 -22.21
C PRO A 8 -0.53 -5.27 -23.25
N GLU A 9 -0.18 -5.48 -24.52
CA GLU A 9 -0.82 -4.79 -25.64
C GLU A 9 -2.33 -5.12 -25.70
N GLY A 10 -3.15 -4.12 -26.02
CA GLY A 10 -4.61 -4.24 -26.12
C GLY A 10 -5.37 -4.24 -24.79
N TRP A 11 -4.69 -4.29 -23.64
CA TRP A 11 -5.34 -4.19 -22.33
C TRP A 11 -5.72 -2.75 -22.01
N LYS A 12 -6.87 -2.55 -21.34
CA LYS A 12 -7.23 -1.25 -20.78
C LYS A 12 -6.17 -0.79 -19.76
N PRO A 13 -5.92 0.53 -19.63
CA PRO A 13 -5.02 1.04 -18.60
C PRO A 13 -5.46 0.61 -17.21
N ALA A 14 -4.52 0.10 -16.41
CA ALA A 14 -4.77 -0.17 -15.00
C ALA A 14 -5.00 1.15 -14.24
N LYS A 15 -5.88 1.12 -13.24
CA LYS A 15 -6.25 2.31 -12.44
C LYS A 15 -5.96 2.03 -10.98
N GLY A 16 -5.01 2.78 -10.43
CA GLY A 16 -4.62 2.65 -9.03
C GLY A 16 -3.84 1.37 -8.72
N TYR A 17 -3.21 0.74 -9.71
CA TYR A 17 -2.23 -0.37 -9.59
C TYR A 17 -1.52 -0.56 -10.93
N ALA A 18 -0.44 -1.35 -10.95
CA ALA A 18 0.20 -1.84 -12.17
C ALA A 18 -0.17 -3.30 -12.45
N ASN A 19 -0.45 -3.65 -13.71
CA ASN A 19 -0.69 -5.04 -14.12
C ASN A 19 0.53 -5.95 -13.88
N GLY A 20 1.74 -5.39 -13.95
CA GLY A 20 2.96 -6.03 -13.52
C GLY A 20 4.10 -5.01 -13.38
N ILE A 21 5.15 -5.39 -12.67
CA ILE A 21 6.38 -4.59 -12.54
C ILE A 21 7.57 -5.55 -12.69
N LEU A 22 8.45 -5.22 -13.63
CA LEU A 22 9.81 -5.78 -13.69
C LEU A 22 10.72 -4.87 -12.86
N ALA A 23 11.51 -5.43 -11.95
CA ALA A 23 12.46 -4.67 -11.14
C ALA A 23 13.73 -5.48 -10.90
N GLU A 24 14.85 -4.78 -10.77
CA GLU A 24 16.17 -5.35 -10.48
C GLU A 24 16.86 -4.54 -9.38
N GLY A 25 17.58 -5.22 -8.46
CA GLY A 25 18.40 -4.57 -7.43
C GLY A 25 18.24 -5.16 -6.04
N ARG A 26 18.49 -4.33 -5.02
CA ARG A 26 18.37 -4.70 -3.60
C ARG A 26 16.90 -4.82 -3.22
N MET A 27 16.57 -5.87 -2.49
CA MET A 27 15.21 -6.14 -2.02
C MET A 27 15.09 -5.79 -0.54
N VAL A 28 14.02 -5.08 -0.20
CA VAL A 28 13.59 -4.82 1.18
C VAL A 28 12.28 -5.55 1.38
N PHE A 29 12.19 -6.36 2.44
CA PHE A 29 10.99 -7.11 2.78
C PHE A 29 10.47 -6.58 4.11
N THR A 30 9.28 -6.00 4.10
CA THR A 30 8.61 -5.52 5.32
C THR A 30 7.83 -6.67 5.95
N GLY A 31 7.66 -6.63 7.27
CA GLY A 31 6.57 -7.39 7.90
C GLY A 31 5.20 -6.87 7.45
N GLY A 32 4.14 -7.55 7.87
CA GLY A 32 2.79 -6.99 7.78
C GLY A 32 2.73 -5.71 8.62
N GLN A 33 2.25 -4.62 8.03
CA GLN A 33 2.03 -3.36 8.73
C GLN A 33 0.52 -3.13 8.90
N ILE A 34 0.17 -2.45 9.99
CA ILE A 34 -1.22 -2.10 10.36
C ILE A 34 -1.28 -0.64 10.81
N GLY A 35 -2.49 -0.17 11.16
CA GLY A 35 -2.81 1.23 11.43
C GLY A 35 -2.38 1.79 12.79
N TRP A 36 -1.51 1.11 13.53
CA TRP A 36 -0.95 1.59 14.79
C TRP A 36 0.18 2.62 14.60
N ASN A 37 0.40 3.47 15.60
CA ASN A 37 1.52 4.41 15.64
C ASN A 37 2.81 3.74 16.18
N ALA A 38 3.88 4.51 16.34
CA ALA A 38 5.17 4.01 16.86
C ALA A 38 5.11 3.51 18.32
N ALA A 39 4.06 3.87 19.07
CA ALA A 39 3.79 3.40 20.42
C ALA A 39 2.88 2.16 20.45
N GLN A 40 2.56 1.58 19.28
CA GLN A 40 1.67 0.43 19.14
C GLN A 40 0.20 0.74 19.49
N GLU A 41 -0.23 1.98 19.29
CA GLU A 41 -1.57 2.44 19.60
C GLU A 41 -2.35 2.77 18.33
N PHE A 42 -3.61 2.36 18.25
CA PHE A 42 -4.54 2.80 17.20
C PHE A 42 -5.08 4.19 17.54
N GLU A 43 -4.75 5.16 16.71
CA GLU A 43 -5.22 6.55 16.90
C GLU A 43 -6.60 6.80 16.28
N THR A 44 -7.12 5.82 15.53
CA THR A 44 -8.43 5.88 14.90
C THR A 44 -8.97 4.49 14.58
N ASP A 45 -10.29 4.38 14.60
CA ASP A 45 -11.05 3.21 14.16
C ASP A 45 -11.50 3.34 12.70
N ASP A 46 -11.25 4.48 12.05
CA ASP A 46 -11.66 4.72 10.68
C ASP A 46 -10.70 4.04 9.68
N PHE A 47 -11.26 3.34 8.68
CA PHE A 47 -10.47 2.61 7.69
C PHE A 47 -9.41 3.49 7.00
N ALA A 48 -9.77 4.71 6.60
CA ALA A 48 -8.88 5.56 5.80
C ALA A 48 -7.68 6.06 6.61
N GLY A 49 -7.88 6.34 7.89
CA GLY A 49 -6.88 6.75 8.85
C GLY A 49 -5.96 5.59 9.22
N GLN A 50 -6.51 4.39 9.49
CA GLN A 50 -5.69 3.20 9.70
C GLN A 50 -4.86 2.86 8.46
N ALA A 51 -5.46 2.95 7.26
CA ALA A 51 -4.72 2.74 6.01
C ALA A 51 -3.63 3.81 5.80
N ALA A 52 -3.90 5.07 6.13
CA ALA A 52 -2.91 6.14 6.07
C ALA A 52 -1.72 5.85 6.99
N GLN A 53 -1.99 5.49 8.25
CA GLN A 53 -0.93 5.15 9.20
C GLN A 53 -0.15 3.91 8.75
N THR A 54 -0.84 2.89 8.23
CA THR A 54 -0.19 1.69 7.67
C THR A 54 0.77 2.05 6.54
N LEU A 55 0.36 2.92 5.61
CA LEU A 55 1.21 3.38 4.50
C LEU A 55 2.41 4.20 5.00
N GLN A 56 2.21 5.03 6.02
CA GLN A 56 3.30 5.80 6.63
C GLN A 56 4.32 4.87 7.28
N ASN A 57 3.87 3.86 8.03
CA ASN A 57 4.75 2.86 8.64
C ASN A 57 5.61 2.14 7.59
N ILE A 58 5.03 1.80 6.42
CA ILE A 58 5.78 1.22 5.30
C ILE A 58 6.87 2.18 4.80
N VAL A 59 6.53 3.46 4.60
CA VAL A 59 7.49 4.47 4.13
C VAL A 59 8.63 4.67 5.13
N ASP A 60 8.33 4.71 6.42
CA ASP A 60 9.32 4.87 7.48
C ASP A 60 10.28 3.66 7.52
N ILE A 61 9.78 2.44 7.38
CA ILE A 61 10.62 1.23 7.29
C ILE A 61 11.50 1.24 6.04
N LEU A 62 10.97 1.70 4.90
CA LEU A 62 11.77 1.82 3.67
C LEU A 62 12.93 2.81 3.83
N ALA A 63 12.73 3.90 4.58
CA ALA A 63 13.75 4.91 4.81
C ALA A 63 15.01 4.36 5.51
N GLU A 64 14.85 3.38 6.41
CA GLU A 64 15.98 2.69 7.08
C GLU A 64 16.92 1.97 6.10
N ALA A 65 16.41 1.59 4.92
CA ALA A 65 17.20 1.00 3.84
C ALA A 65 17.66 2.02 2.78
N GLY A 66 17.41 3.32 3.01
CA GLY A 66 17.61 4.37 2.01
C GLY A 66 16.66 4.26 0.80
N ALA A 67 15.50 3.61 0.99
CA ALA A 67 14.44 3.51 -0.01
C ALA A 67 13.30 4.48 0.30
N GLY A 68 12.33 4.57 -0.61
CA GLY A 68 11.20 5.50 -0.55
C GLY A 68 9.97 4.93 -1.25
N PRO A 69 8.80 5.58 -1.17
CA PRO A 69 7.55 5.08 -1.73
C PRO A 69 7.62 4.77 -3.23
N GLU A 70 8.36 5.56 -4.01
CA GLU A 70 8.62 5.36 -5.44
C GLU A 70 9.37 4.06 -5.76
N HIS A 71 9.97 3.42 -4.77
CA HIS A 71 10.67 2.14 -4.89
C HIS A 71 9.77 0.93 -4.62
N LEU A 72 8.50 1.14 -4.21
CA LEU A 72 7.56 0.04 -4.00
C LEU A 72 7.31 -0.73 -5.30
N VAL A 73 7.45 -2.05 -5.28
CA VAL A 73 7.17 -2.90 -6.46
C VAL A 73 5.91 -3.76 -6.29
N ARG A 74 5.50 -4.02 -5.04
CA ARG A 74 4.34 -4.81 -4.68
C ARG A 74 3.72 -4.28 -3.38
N LEU A 75 2.40 -4.18 -3.33
CA LEU A 75 1.64 -4.15 -2.08
C LEU A 75 0.58 -5.25 -2.08
N THR A 76 0.35 -5.87 -0.92
CA THR A 76 -0.75 -6.82 -0.71
C THR A 76 -1.55 -6.33 0.48
N TRP A 77 -2.82 -6.05 0.26
CA TRP A 77 -3.72 -5.46 1.23
C TRP A 77 -4.65 -6.55 1.75
N TYR A 78 -4.68 -6.73 3.07
CA TYR A 78 -5.65 -7.57 3.74
C TYR A 78 -6.58 -6.66 4.53
N VAL A 79 -7.88 -6.75 4.24
CA VAL A 79 -8.92 -5.92 4.87
C VAL A 79 -10.00 -6.80 5.46
N THR A 80 -10.67 -6.37 6.52
CA THR A 80 -11.75 -7.12 7.17
C THR A 80 -13.10 -6.86 6.51
N ASP A 81 -13.34 -5.62 6.05
CA ASP A 81 -14.57 -5.23 5.35
C ASP A 81 -14.28 -4.55 4.00
N LYS A 82 -14.64 -5.23 2.90
CA LYS A 82 -14.54 -4.67 1.55
C LYS A 82 -15.55 -3.54 1.32
N GLN A 83 -16.72 -3.57 1.95
CA GLN A 83 -17.74 -2.52 1.77
C GLN A 83 -17.25 -1.21 2.37
N GLU A 84 -16.64 -1.25 3.55
CA GLU A 84 -16.00 -0.08 4.16
C GLU A 84 -14.88 0.46 3.27
N TYR A 85 -14.00 -0.42 2.76
CA TYR A 85 -12.97 -0.04 1.78
C TYR A 85 -13.56 0.65 0.53
N LEU A 86 -14.67 0.14 -0.01
CA LEU A 86 -15.33 0.72 -1.18
C LEU A 86 -16.01 2.06 -0.86
N ALA A 87 -16.51 2.23 0.36
CA ALA A 87 -17.16 3.47 0.80
C ALA A 87 -16.16 4.62 1.01
N CYS A 88 -14.92 4.32 1.41
CA CYS A 88 -13.90 5.32 1.73
C CYS A 88 -12.86 5.57 0.62
N GLN A 89 -13.14 5.17 -0.64
CA GLN A 89 -12.19 5.26 -1.76
C GLN A 89 -11.62 6.67 -1.98
N ARG A 90 -12.40 7.71 -1.71
CA ARG A 90 -11.98 9.09 -1.91
C ARG A 90 -10.95 9.50 -0.86
N GLU A 91 -11.28 9.31 0.40
CA GLU A 91 -10.43 9.60 1.56
C GLU A 91 -9.13 8.80 1.50
N LEU A 92 -9.25 7.50 1.21
CA LEU A 92 -8.12 6.60 1.01
C LEU A 92 -7.23 7.05 -0.16
N GLY A 93 -7.82 7.43 -1.29
CA GLY A 93 -7.08 7.91 -2.46
C GLY A 93 -6.29 9.18 -2.19
N GLU A 94 -6.83 10.10 -1.39
CA GLU A 94 -6.13 11.33 -0.99
C GLU A 94 -5.00 11.04 0.01
N ALA A 95 -5.23 10.16 0.99
CA ALA A 95 -4.19 9.70 1.89
C ALA A 95 -3.05 9.00 1.15
N TYR A 96 -3.39 8.10 0.22
CA TYR A 96 -2.42 7.39 -0.61
C TYR A 96 -1.56 8.36 -1.43
N LYS A 97 -2.17 9.33 -2.13
CA LYS A 97 -1.41 10.32 -2.90
C LYS A 97 -0.51 11.19 -2.04
N ARG A 98 -0.94 11.53 -0.82
CA ARG A 98 -0.14 12.33 0.12
C ARG A 98 1.11 11.58 0.59
N ILE A 99 0.98 10.28 0.85
CA ILE A 99 2.03 9.46 1.49
C ILE A 99 2.91 8.76 0.45
N ILE A 100 2.28 8.08 -0.53
CA ILE A 100 2.97 7.31 -1.57
C ILE A 100 3.26 8.14 -2.82
N GLY A 101 2.48 9.20 -3.06
CA GLY A 101 2.58 10.00 -4.28
C GLY A 101 1.85 9.36 -5.46
N ARG A 102 2.32 9.66 -6.68
CA ARG A 102 1.75 9.16 -7.95
C ARG A 102 2.44 7.87 -8.43
N HIS A 103 2.77 6.99 -7.48
CA HIS A 103 3.39 5.71 -7.76
C HIS A 103 2.43 4.58 -7.39
N PHE A 104 2.19 3.65 -8.31
CA PHE A 104 1.20 2.59 -8.12
C PHE A 104 1.85 1.23 -8.42
N PRO A 105 2.31 0.49 -7.39
CA PRO A 105 2.96 -0.80 -7.59
C PRO A 105 1.99 -1.86 -8.13
N ALA A 106 2.48 -3.08 -8.38
CA ALA A 106 1.59 -4.22 -8.53
C ALA A 106 0.82 -4.41 -7.21
N MET A 107 -0.50 -4.60 -7.27
CA MET A 107 -1.32 -4.68 -6.05
C MET A 107 -2.33 -5.81 -6.08
N ALA A 108 -2.57 -6.37 -4.90
CA ALA A 108 -3.69 -7.26 -4.61
C ALA A 108 -4.39 -6.76 -3.34
N LEU A 109 -5.72 -6.86 -3.30
CA LEU A 109 -6.53 -6.60 -2.12
C LEU A 109 -7.45 -7.80 -1.88
N VAL A 110 -7.42 -8.31 -0.65
CA VAL A 110 -8.18 -9.50 -0.25
C VAL A 110 -8.94 -9.18 1.03
N GLN A 111 -10.23 -9.50 1.04
CA GLN A 111 -10.99 -9.49 2.28
C GLN A 111 -10.69 -10.78 3.05
N VAL A 112 -10.29 -10.63 4.32
CA VAL A 112 -10.02 -11.72 5.26
C VAL A 112 -11.01 -11.68 6.42
N VAL A 113 -11.15 -12.78 7.15
CA VAL A 113 -12.12 -12.88 8.25
C VAL A 113 -11.71 -12.06 9.48
N ALA A 114 -10.40 -11.91 9.72
CA ALA A 114 -9.84 -11.17 10.85
C ALA A 114 -8.35 -10.87 10.58
N LEU A 115 -7.83 -9.87 11.29
CA LEU A 115 -6.39 -9.61 11.45
C LEU A 115 -5.96 -10.08 12.84
N VAL A 116 -4.64 -10.17 13.08
CA VAL A 116 -4.10 -10.63 14.38
C VAL A 116 -4.19 -9.53 15.44
N GLU A 117 -4.08 -8.28 15.01
CA GLU A 117 -4.17 -7.09 15.84
C GLU A 117 -5.44 -6.32 15.42
N ASP A 118 -6.22 -5.91 16.41
CA ASP A 118 -7.55 -5.31 16.32
C ASP A 118 -7.81 -4.32 17.47
#